data_AF-A0A4Q4VQK1-F1
#
_entry.id   AF-A0A4Q4VQK1-F1
#
_cell.length_a   1.000
_cell.length_b   1.000
_cell.length_c   1.000
_cell.angle_alpha   90.00
_cell.angle_beta   90.00
_cell.angle_gamma   90.00
#
_symmetry.space_group_name_H-M   'P 1'
#
loop_
_entity.id
_entity.type
_entity.pdbx_description
1 polymer ?
#
loop_
_entity_poly.entity_id
_entity_poly.type
_entity_poly.pdbx_seq_one_letter_code
_entity_poly.pdbx_strand_id
1 'polypeptide(L)'
;MDNLSEPTRTPVRRGDSENIAATDNDGGSRAHKAITEKNLPRVMFQDDYPKEVLRGDIATAVMEPRVDLVRFLVKRFPETARTTDKTGDSLLHDAALVGAHEVIDVLVHELKLDVNQSNNSGETPLHIAASQGYVKAMERLMAQGADINKVDQSGDTPLHAAAAAWRHKPETCNFLLGQGASVDPRNGSNQTPLYVACQSGNDVVVETLLYHGADPNLWADGMSSPLHAAVEYYPGAEYLAMCRMLVAAGARMNHKRFDGWTPLHLAVDLGCAPLVKLLLQLGADPNIMNHEGNTPLQMALRTGDSVVLRTMVDHEGDIVIDFHMGVARGMLPST
;
A
#
# COMPACT_ATOMS: atom_id res chain seq x y z
N MET A 1 -61.84 -59.08 53.99
CA MET A 1 -61.30 -59.23 52.63
C MET A 1 -60.28 -58.12 52.43
N ASP A 2 -59.28 -58.04 53.32
CA ASP A 2 -58.04 -58.87 53.35
C ASP A 2 -57.02 -58.30 52.36
N ASN A 3 -56.00 -57.60 52.89
CA ASN A 3 -54.60 -58.07 53.02
C ASN A 3 -53.77 -57.75 51.75
N LEU A 4 -52.50 -57.35 51.76
CA LEU A 4 -51.47 -57.13 52.78
C LEU A 4 -50.26 -56.50 52.05
N SER A 5 -49.51 -55.66 52.78
CA SER A 5 -48.03 -55.55 52.75
C SER A 5 -47.26 -54.93 51.57
N GLU A 6 -46.49 -53.88 51.90
CA GLU A 6 -45.32 -53.37 51.16
C GLU A 6 -44.16 -54.41 51.07
N PRO A 7 -43.08 -54.15 50.30
CA PRO A 7 -41.96 -53.44 50.94
C PRO A 7 -41.20 -52.43 50.05
N THR A 8 -40.58 -51.47 50.75
CA THR A 8 -39.58 -50.50 50.31
C THR A 8 -38.24 -51.14 49.89
N ARG A 9 -37.57 -50.55 48.88
CA ARG A 9 -36.10 -50.40 48.74
C ARG A 9 -35.75 -49.47 47.54
N THR A 10 -35.06 -48.37 47.83
CA THR A 10 -34.42 -47.40 46.90
C THR A 10 -33.04 -47.91 46.41
N PRO A 11 -32.19 -47.19 45.63
CA PRO A 11 -32.35 -46.06 44.68
C PRO A 11 -31.63 -46.29 43.31
N VAL A 12 -31.99 -45.60 42.21
CA VAL A 12 -31.07 -45.41 41.06
C VAL A 12 -31.30 -44.06 40.36
N ARG A 13 -30.26 -43.22 40.36
CA ARG A 13 -30.09 -42.08 39.43
C ARG A 13 -29.96 -42.63 38.01
N ARG A 14 -30.85 -42.21 37.10
CA ARG A 14 -30.67 -42.34 35.65
C ARG A 14 -31.09 -41.04 34.97
N GLY A 15 -30.27 -40.66 34.01
CA GLY A 15 -30.54 -39.66 32.99
C GLY A 15 -29.39 -38.67 32.88
N ASP A 16 -28.57 -38.60 31.85
CA ASP A 16 -28.43 -39.40 30.64
C ASP A 16 -26.99 -39.23 30.15
N SER A 17 -26.43 -40.31 29.63
CA SER A 17 -25.32 -40.29 28.70
C SER A 17 -25.77 -39.62 27.41
N GLU A 18 -25.18 -38.50 27.01
CA GLU A 18 -25.07 -38.17 25.59
C GLU A 18 -23.76 -37.45 25.29
N ASN A 19 -22.92 -38.24 24.64
CA ASN A 19 -21.71 -37.88 23.96
C ASN A 19 -22.10 -37.09 22.72
N ILE A 20 -21.81 -35.79 22.66
CA ILE A 20 -21.75 -35.06 21.39
C ILE A 20 -20.47 -34.21 21.41
N ALA A 21 -19.42 -34.82 20.86
CA ALA A 21 -18.41 -34.11 20.12
C ALA A 21 -19.11 -33.25 19.05
N ALA A 22 -19.34 -31.97 19.37
CA ALA A 22 -19.57 -30.93 18.39
C ALA A 22 -18.23 -30.23 18.20
N THR A 23 -17.42 -30.78 17.31
CA THR A 23 -16.36 -30.04 16.63
C THR A 23 -17.05 -28.99 15.78
N ASP A 24 -17.13 -27.76 16.29
CA ASP A 24 -17.41 -26.61 15.44
C ASP A 24 -16.27 -26.55 14.42
N ASN A 25 -16.62 -26.63 13.14
CA ASN A 25 -15.73 -26.65 11.97
C ASN A 25 -15.02 -25.30 11.72
N ASP A 26 -14.87 -24.49 12.75
CA ASP A 26 -14.10 -23.27 12.75
C ASP A 26 -13.20 -23.35 13.98
N GLY A 27 -11.89 -23.49 13.79
CA GLY A 27 -10.91 -23.62 14.87
C GLY A 27 -10.86 -22.44 15.85
N GLY A 28 -11.74 -21.44 15.69
CA GLY A 28 -12.07 -20.38 16.65
C GLY A 28 -12.83 -20.91 17.85
N SER A 29 -12.21 -21.83 18.59
CA SER A 29 -12.75 -22.40 19.82
C SER A 29 -13.03 -21.31 20.86
N ARG A 30 -13.98 -21.59 21.78
CA ARG A 30 -14.41 -20.88 23.01
C ARG A 30 -13.46 -19.83 23.62
N ALA A 31 -12.16 -19.98 23.47
CA ALA A 31 -11.15 -18.99 23.80
C ALA A 31 -11.35 -17.64 23.11
N HIS A 32 -11.61 -17.59 21.79
CA HIS A 32 -11.81 -16.32 21.08
C HIS A 32 -12.96 -15.48 21.67
N LYS A 33 -14.01 -16.15 22.15
CA LYS A 33 -15.16 -15.54 22.85
C LYS A 33 -14.87 -15.22 24.33
N ALA A 34 -13.92 -15.92 24.95
CA ALA A 34 -13.43 -15.63 26.29
C ALA A 34 -12.39 -14.49 26.31
N ILE A 35 -11.77 -14.14 25.18
CA ILE A 35 -10.81 -13.03 25.05
C ILE A 35 -11.44 -11.67 25.38
N THR A 36 -12.75 -11.54 25.14
CA THR A 36 -13.56 -10.34 25.49
C THR A 36 -13.93 -10.26 26.96
N GLU A 37 -13.79 -11.35 27.74
CA GLU A 37 -14.10 -11.39 29.17
C GLU A 37 -12.82 -11.58 29.99
N LYS A 38 -12.73 -11.02 31.20
CA LYS A 38 -11.53 -10.94 32.07
C LYS A 38 -10.88 -12.28 32.52
N ASN A 39 -11.16 -13.41 31.86
CA ASN A 39 -10.78 -14.77 32.25
C ASN A 39 -9.57 -15.36 31.48
N LEU A 40 -8.85 -14.53 30.70
CA LEU A 40 -7.75 -14.93 29.81
C LEU A 40 -6.73 -15.92 30.41
N PRO A 41 -6.24 -15.70 31.66
CA PRO A 41 -5.27 -16.64 32.25
C PRO A 41 -5.88 -18.03 32.46
N ARG A 42 -7.16 -18.14 32.86
CA ARG A 42 -7.75 -19.39 33.34
C ARG A 42 -8.02 -20.42 32.23
N VAL A 43 -8.26 -19.97 31.00
CA VAL A 43 -8.56 -20.85 29.86
C VAL A 43 -7.27 -21.35 29.19
N MET A 44 -6.24 -20.50 29.09
CA MET A 44 -4.97 -20.82 28.44
C MET A 44 -4.08 -21.81 29.22
N PHE A 45 -4.34 -22.02 30.51
CA PHE A 45 -3.54 -22.93 31.36
C PHE A 45 -4.08 -24.36 31.43
N GLN A 46 -4.88 -24.78 30.46
CA GLN A 46 -5.25 -26.19 30.30
C GLN A 46 -4.13 -26.92 29.55
N ASP A 47 -3.74 -28.11 29.99
CA ASP A 47 -2.58 -28.86 29.46
C ASP A 47 -2.71 -29.18 27.95
N ASP A 48 -3.94 -29.26 27.43
CA ASP A 48 -4.24 -29.58 26.03
C ASP A 48 -4.47 -28.33 25.15
N TYR A 49 -4.09 -27.13 25.61
CA TYR A 49 -4.34 -25.91 24.84
C TYR A 49 -3.50 -25.85 23.55
N PRO A 50 -4.11 -25.86 22.35
CA PRO A 50 -3.35 -25.99 21.11
C PRO A 50 -2.43 -24.79 20.88
N LYS A 51 -1.16 -25.05 20.54
CA LYS A 51 -0.14 -23.99 20.33
C LYS A 51 -0.54 -22.94 19.29
N GLU A 52 -1.20 -23.37 18.21
CA GLU A 52 -1.65 -22.47 17.16
C GLU A 52 -2.75 -21.52 17.65
N VAL A 53 -3.67 -22.03 18.48
CA VAL A 53 -4.71 -21.22 19.11
C VAL A 53 -4.07 -20.24 20.09
N LEU A 54 -3.10 -20.70 20.90
CA LEU A 54 -2.33 -19.84 21.81
C LEU A 54 -1.59 -18.72 21.09
N ARG A 55 -0.91 -18.99 19.96
CA ARG A 55 -0.29 -17.95 19.15
C ARG A 55 -1.36 -16.95 18.72
N GLY A 56 -2.47 -17.43 18.14
CA GLY A 56 -3.59 -16.59 17.72
C GLY A 56 -4.07 -15.64 18.83
N ASP A 57 -4.22 -16.14 20.04
CA ASP A 57 -4.68 -15.31 21.16
C ASP A 57 -3.64 -14.29 21.64
N ILE A 58 -2.34 -14.65 21.60
CA ILE A 58 -1.25 -13.71 21.88
C ILE A 58 -1.25 -12.60 20.83
N ALA A 59 -1.43 -12.94 19.55
CA ALA A 59 -1.54 -11.96 18.47
C ALA A 59 -2.77 -11.05 18.65
N THR A 60 -3.93 -11.60 19.04
CA THR A 60 -5.10 -10.78 19.38
C THR A 60 -4.83 -9.82 20.54
N ALA A 61 -4.07 -10.25 21.56
CA ALA A 61 -3.65 -9.36 22.64
C ALA A 61 -2.65 -8.28 22.20
N VAL A 62 -1.89 -8.50 21.13
CA VAL A 62 -1.03 -7.50 20.50
C VAL A 62 -1.87 -6.50 19.69
N MET A 63 -2.83 -6.99 18.91
CA MET A 63 -3.70 -6.17 18.07
C MET A 63 -4.64 -5.26 18.88
N GLU A 64 -5.08 -5.72 20.05
CA GLU A 64 -5.76 -4.90 21.06
C GLU A 64 -4.72 -4.49 22.11
N PRO A 65 -4.08 -3.31 22.05
CA PRO A 65 -2.80 -2.99 22.71
C PRO A 65 -2.82 -3.06 24.25
N ARG A 66 -2.96 -4.28 24.79
CA ARG A 66 -3.07 -4.64 26.20
C ARG A 66 -1.67 -4.96 26.69
N VAL A 67 -0.83 -3.94 26.84
CA VAL A 67 0.61 -4.05 27.11
C VAL A 67 0.94 -5.00 28.27
N ASP A 68 0.22 -4.90 29.39
CA ASP A 68 0.43 -5.77 30.56
C ASP A 68 0.12 -7.23 30.27
N LEU A 69 -0.95 -7.47 29.49
CA LEU A 69 -1.34 -8.80 29.09
C LEU A 69 -0.33 -9.40 28.11
N VAL A 70 0.11 -8.62 27.11
CA VAL A 70 1.17 -9.04 26.19
C VAL A 70 2.42 -9.39 26.97
N ARG A 71 2.88 -8.52 27.89
CA ARG A 71 4.07 -8.76 28.73
C ARG A 71 3.95 -10.06 29.53
N PHE A 72 2.79 -10.31 30.12
CA PHE A 72 2.53 -11.54 30.86
C PHE A 72 2.61 -12.77 29.95
N LEU A 73 1.93 -12.73 28.80
CA LEU A 73 1.86 -13.86 27.86
C LEU A 73 3.21 -14.19 27.24
N VAL A 74 3.98 -13.19 26.79
CA VAL A 74 5.28 -13.42 26.14
C VAL A 74 6.34 -13.92 27.11
N LYS A 75 6.28 -13.53 28.39
CA LYS A 75 7.14 -14.10 29.44
C LYS A 75 6.79 -15.55 29.75
N ARG A 76 5.50 -15.87 29.73
CA ARG A 76 5.01 -17.20 30.09
C ARG A 76 5.17 -18.20 28.96
N PHE A 77 4.99 -17.77 27.72
CA PHE A 77 4.98 -18.60 26.51
C PHE A 77 5.94 -18.06 25.42
N PRO A 78 7.24 -17.88 25.72
CA PRO A 78 8.17 -17.24 24.80
C PRO A 78 8.36 -18.02 23.50
N GLU A 79 8.36 -19.36 23.55
CA GLU A 79 8.54 -20.19 22.36
C GLU A 79 7.38 -20.05 21.37
N THR A 80 6.14 -19.98 21.86
CA THR A 80 4.95 -19.72 21.02
C THR A 80 4.93 -18.28 20.52
N ALA A 81 5.35 -17.32 21.33
CA ALA A 81 5.36 -15.91 20.93
C ALA A 81 6.43 -15.59 19.87
N ARG A 82 7.49 -16.41 19.74
CA ARG A 82 8.52 -16.25 18.71
C ARG A 82 8.14 -16.86 17.35
N THR A 83 7.07 -17.65 17.27
CA THR A 83 6.66 -18.21 15.98
C THR A 83 5.98 -17.17 15.11
N THR A 84 6.06 -17.36 13.80
CA THR A 84 5.30 -16.60 12.82
C THR A 84 3.96 -17.28 12.55
N ASP A 85 3.01 -16.54 11.99
CA ASP A 85 1.80 -17.16 11.43
C ASP A 85 2.04 -17.70 10.01
N LYS A 86 0.94 -17.97 9.29
CA LYS A 86 0.95 -18.52 7.93
C LYS A 86 1.47 -17.54 6.87
N THR A 87 1.40 -16.23 7.11
CA THR A 87 1.95 -15.19 6.23
C THR A 87 3.41 -14.88 6.56
N GLY A 88 3.98 -15.54 7.58
CA GLY A 88 5.32 -15.26 8.04
C GLY A 88 5.38 -14.05 8.97
N ASP A 89 4.24 -13.51 9.39
CA ASP A 89 4.17 -12.36 10.28
C ASP A 89 4.52 -12.80 11.71
N SER A 90 5.55 -12.16 12.26
CA SER A 90 5.85 -12.21 13.70
C SER A 90 4.90 -11.28 14.47
N LEU A 91 4.85 -11.39 15.80
CA LEU A 91 4.12 -10.43 16.64
C LEU A 91 4.57 -8.96 16.45
N LEU A 92 5.80 -8.69 15.97
CA LEU A 92 6.21 -7.32 15.61
C LEU A 92 5.48 -6.76 14.39
N HIS A 93 5.17 -7.62 13.40
CA HIS A 93 4.38 -7.24 12.23
C HIS A 93 2.94 -6.91 12.68
N ASP A 94 2.35 -7.75 13.54
CA ASP A 94 1.04 -7.50 14.14
C ASP A 94 1.00 -6.16 14.92
N ALA A 95 2.02 -5.90 15.74
CA ALA A 95 2.12 -4.65 16.51
C ALA A 95 2.30 -3.42 15.61
N ALA A 96 3.09 -3.54 14.54
CA ALA A 96 3.27 -2.50 13.53
C ALA A 96 1.98 -2.21 12.76
N LEU A 97 1.20 -3.26 12.43
CA LEU A 97 -0.06 -3.17 11.70
C LEU A 97 -1.13 -2.35 12.43
N VAL A 98 -1.12 -2.34 13.76
CA VAL A 98 -2.08 -1.57 14.58
C VAL A 98 -1.46 -0.34 15.26
N GLY A 99 -0.17 -0.07 15.03
CA GLY A 99 0.54 1.07 15.63
C GLY A 99 0.77 0.94 17.14
N ALA A 100 0.81 -0.28 17.68
CA ALA A 100 0.99 -0.58 19.11
C ALA A 100 2.45 -0.37 19.56
N HIS A 101 2.90 0.89 19.51
CA HIS A 101 4.28 1.29 19.77
C HIS A 101 4.83 0.84 21.14
N GLU A 102 4.03 0.85 22.22
CA GLU A 102 4.46 0.32 23.53
C GLU A 102 4.65 -1.21 23.54
N VAL A 103 3.86 -1.93 22.73
CA VAL A 103 3.97 -3.39 22.60
C VAL A 103 5.24 -3.77 21.85
N ILE A 104 5.66 -2.97 20.86
CA ILE A 104 6.91 -3.18 20.12
C ILE A 104 8.10 -3.32 21.06
N ASP A 105 8.22 -2.44 22.06
CA ASP A 105 9.33 -2.52 23.03
C ASP A 105 9.26 -3.77 23.90
N VAL A 106 8.06 -4.16 24.33
CA VAL A 106 7.86 -5.39 25.11
C VAL A 106 8.33 -6.59 24.31
N LEU A 107 7.92 -6.67 23.04
CA LEU A 107 8.28 -7.78 22.16
C LEU A 107 9.80 -7.82 21.91
N VAL A 108 10.44 -6.71 21.56
CA VAL A 108 11.89 -6.67 21.31
C VAL A 108 12.68 -6.99 22.59
N HIS A 109 12.35 -6.39 23.72
CA HIS A 109 13.13 -6.56 24.94
C HIS A 109 12.97 -7.93 25.59
N GLU A 110 11.74 -8.46 25.65
CA GLU A 110 11.43 -9.73 26.36
C GLU A 110 11.72 -10.96 25.48
N LEU A 111 11.46 -10.89 24.18
CA LEU A 111 11.61 -12.05 23.28
C LEU A 111 12.91 -12.03 22.47
N LYS A 112 13.61 -10.89 22.40
CA LYS A 112 14.79 -10.67 21.53
C LYS A 112 14.48 -10.93 20.06
N LEU A 113 13.30 -10.51 19.61
CA LEU A 113 12.92 -10.62 18.20
C LEU A 113 13.82 -9.75 17.33
N ASP A 114 14.16 -10.25 16.15
CA ASP A 114 14.83 -9.47 15.12
C ASP A 114 13.84 -8.45 14.53
N VAL A 115 14.13 -7.17 14.72
CA VAL A 115 13.29 -6.06 14.23
C VAL A 115 13.27 -5.97 12.71
N ASN A 116 14.24 -6.60 12.05
CA ASN A 116 14.37 -6.69 10.60
C ASN A 116 13.93 -8.04 10.04
N GLN A 117 13.28 -8.89 10.85
CA GLN A 117 12.68 -10.12 10.35
C GLN A 117 11.65 -9.77 9.26
N SER A 118 11.76 -10.45 8.12
CA SER A 118 10.83 -10.29 7.00
C SER A 118 9.74 -11.36 7.06
N ASN A 119 8.51 -11.01 6.69
CA ASN A 119 7.42 -11.96 6.44
C ASN A 119 7.57 -12.66 5.08
N ASN A 120 6.58 -13.44 4.66
CA ASN A 120 6.62 -14.20 3.40
C ASN A 120 6.60 -13.31 2.14
N SER A 121 6.25 -12.02 2.26
CA SER A 121 6.34 -11.02 1.19
C SER A 121 7.67 -10.25 1.22
N GLY A 122 8.55 -10.54 2.19
CA GLY A 122 9.79 -9.80 2.40
C GLY A 122 9.63 -8.53 3.24
N GLU A 123 8.40 -8.11 3.54
CA GLU A 123 8.12 -6.92 4.31
C GLU A 123 8.63 -7.07 5.74
N THR A 124 9.18 -5.98 6.30
CA THR A 124 9.53 -5.90 7.72
C THR A 124 8.43 -5.18 8.49
N PRO A 125 8.45 -5.22 9.84
CA PRO A 125 7.55 -4.40 10.65
C PRO A 125 7.60 -2.90 10.29
N LEU A 126 8.75 -2.40 9.81
CA LEU A 126 8.89 -1.00 9.40
C LEU A 126 8.14 -0.71 8.08
N HIS A 127 8.08 -1.65 7.14
CA HIS A 127 7.26 -1.53 5.93
C HIS A 127 5.78 -1.40 6.28
N ILE A 128 5.28 -2.29 7.15
CA ILE A 128 3.89 -2.28 7.60
C ILE A 128 3.58 -0.99 8.34
N ALA A 129 4.42 -0.58 9.29
CA ALA A 129 4.19 0.66 10.04
C ALA A 129 4.20 1.89 9.11
N ALA A 130 5.04 1.90 8.08
CA ALA A 130 5.10 2.96 7.08
C ALA A 130 3.85 3.01 6.20
N SER A 131 3.38 1.89 5.64
CA SER A 131 2.15 1.86 4.84
C SER A 131 0.91 2.26 5.66
N GLN A 132 0.90 1.87 6.94
CA GLN A 132 -0.13 2.29 7.89
C GLN A 132 0.07 3.71 8.45
N GLY A 133 1.23 4.32 8.24
CA GLY A 133 1.58 5.68 8.69
C GLY A 133 1.60 5.86 10.20
N TYR A 134 1.96 4.81 10.93
CA TYR A 134 2.11 4.85 12.38
C TYR A 134 3.51 5.34 12.76
N VAL A 135 3.74 6.65 12.66
CA VAL A 135 5.05 7.30 12.92
C VAL A 135 5.64 6.89 14.28
N LYS A 136 4.83 6.83 15.35
CA LYS A 136 5.32 6.38 16.67
C LYS A 136 5.79 4.93 16.67
N ALA A 137 5.13 4.04 15.93
CA ALA A 137 5.58 2.65 15.82
C ALA A 137 6.89 2.58 15.03
N MET A 138 7.02 3.34 13.95
CA MET A 138 8.25 3.45 13.17
C MET A 138 9.41 3.99 14.01
N GLU A 139 9.17 5.02 14.83
CA GLU A 139 10.14 5.57 15.76
C GLU A 139 10.68 4.50 16.73
N ARG A 140 9.78 3.69 17.34
CA ARG A 140 10.21 2.60 18.21
C ARG A 140 10.97 1.51 17.46
N LEU A 141 10.53 1.12 16.27
CA LEU A 141 11.23 0.13 15.45
C LEU A 141 12.66 0.59 15.10
N MET A 142 12.83 1.85 14.67
CA MET A 142 14.14 2.40 14.34
C MET A 142 15.04 2.58 15.58
N ALA A 143 14.48 2.98 16.72
CA ALA A 143 15.21 3.02 17.99
C ALA A 143 15.75 1.64 18.40
N GLN A 144 15.11 0.55 17.95
CA GLN A 144 15.53 -0.82 18.17
C GLN A 144 16.39 -1.39 17.02
N GLY A 145 16.80 -0.56 16.06
CA GLY A 145 17.73 -0.94 14.97
C GLY A 145 17.07 -1.41 13.68
N ALA A 146 15.81 -1.05 13.42
CA ALA A 146 15.19 -1.31 12.12
C ALA A 146 15.93 -0.58 11.00
N ASP A 147 16.23 -1.31 9.93
CA ASP A 147 16.89 -0.77 8.74
C ASP A 147 15.87 -0.01 7.88
N ILE A 148 16.07 1.30 7.82
CA ILE A 148 15.19 2.24 7.12
C ILE A 148 15.17 2.05 5.59
N ASN A 149 16.19 1.37 5.03
CA ASN A 149 16.34 1.14 3.59
C ASN A 149 16.26 -0.34 3.20
N LYS A 150 15.92 -1.23 4.14
CA LYS A 150 15.73 -2.65 3.82
C LYS A 150 14.63 -2.82 2.78
N VAL A 151 14.83 -3.71 1.83
CA VAL A 151 13.87 -3.98 0.76
C VAL A 151 13.07 -5.25 1.02
N ASP A 152 11.82 -5.26 0.56
CA ASP A 152 10.98 -6.45 0.48
C ASP A 152 11.26 -7.29 -0.79
N GLN A 153 10.41 -8.28 -1.10
CA GLN A 153 10.59 -9.11 -2.30
C GLN A 153 10.37 -8.37 -3.62
N SER A 154 9.59 -7.28 -3.61
CA SER A 154 9.38 -6.41 -4.77
C SER A 154 10.51 -5.41 -4.95
N GLY A 155 11.45 -5.35 -4.00
CA GLY A 155 12.50 -4.33 -3.95
C GLY A 155 12.01 -3.02 -3.35
N ASP A 156 10.79 -2.97 -2.81
CA ASP A 156 10.24 -1.79 -2.18
C ASP A 156 10.89 -1.57 -0.81
N THR A 157 11.21 -0.31 -0.51
CA THR A 157 11.70 0.14 0.80
C THR A 157 10.51 0.62 1.65
N PRO A 158 10.69 0.87 2.97
CA PRO A 158 9.64 1.51 3.77
C PRO A 158 9.13 2.84 3.19
N LEU A 159 9.97 3.58 2.46
CA LEU A 159 9.56 4.81 1.78
C LEU A 159 8.64 4.53 0.57
N HIS A 160 8.87 3.45 -0.18
CA HIS A 160 7.93 3.01 -1.22
C HIS A 160 6.57 2.63 -0.61
N ALA A 161 6.59 1.86 0.49
CA ALA A 161 5.37 1.47 1.21
C ALA A 161 4.59 2.69 1.74
N ALA A 162 5.29 3.72 2.23
CA ALA A 162 4.68 4.99 2.63
C ALA A 162 4.10 5.75 1.42
N ALA A 163 4.79 5.74 0.27
CA ALA A 163 4.35 6.42 -0.94
C ALA A 163 3.09 5.81 -1.56
N ALA A 164 2.93 4.48 -1.47
CA ALA A 164 1.77 3.74 -1.95
C ALA A 164 0.53 3.84 -1.03
N ALA A 165 0.61 4.53 0.11
CA ALA A 165 -0.45 4.52 1.10
C ALA A 165 -1.71 5.28 0.65
N TRP A 166 -2.88 4.62 0.75
CA TRP A 166 -4.20 5.09 0.29
C TRP A 166 -4.78 6.35 0.95
N ARG A 167 -4.14 6.93 1.98
CA ARG A 167 -4.72 8.04 2.78
C ARG A 167 -3.85 9.28 2.87
N HIS A 168 -3.05 9.59 1.85
CA HIS A 168 -2.22 10.81 1.80
C HIS A 168 -1.49 11.07 3.13
N LYS A 169 -0.44 10.29 3.41
CA LYS A 169 0.29 10.35 4.70
C LYS A 169 1.67 10.99 4.54
N PRO A 170 1.74 12.31 4.24
CA PRO A 170 3.02 12.99 4.04
C PRO A 170 3.89 12.98 5.31
N GLU A 171 3.29 12.91 6.50
CA GLU A 171 4.01 12.86 7.78
C GLU A 171 4.91 11.62 7.85
N THR A 172 4.46 10.48 7.32
CA THR A 172 5.24 9.25 7.25
C THR A 172 6.47 9.41 6.35
N CYS A 173 6.29 10.00 5.16
CA CYS A 173 7.37 10.23 4.22
C CYS A 173 8.37 11.25 4.79
N ASN A 174 7.88 12.37 5.32
CA ASN A 174 8.69 13.38 6.02
C ASN A 174 9.51 12.76 7.15
N PHE A 175 8.89 11.89 7.95
CA PHE A 175 9.57 11.23 9.04
C PHE A 175 10.68 10.30 8.55
N LEU A 176 10.42 9.42 7.58
CA LEU A 176 11.44 8.52 7.01
C LEU A 176 12.61 9.30 6.41
N LEU A 177 12.31 10.32 5.61
CA LEU A 177 13.32 11.16 4.97
C LEU A 177 14.15 11.94 6.00
N GLY A 178 13.48 12.48 7.04
CA GLY A 178 14.15 13.13 8.16
C GLY A 178 15.03 12.20 9.01
N GLN A 179 14.79 10.88 8.95
CA GLN A 179 15.59 9.85 9.60
C GLN A 179 16.67 9.26 8.67
N GLY A 180 16.84 9.80 7.45
CA GLY A 180 17.90 9.40 6.54
C GLY A 180 17.52 8.26 5.58
N ALA A 181 16.23 8.04 5.32
CA ALA A 181 15.81 7.16 4.22
C ALA A 181 16.37 7.69 2.88
N SER A 182 16.79 6.78 2.01
CA SER A 182 17.15 7.15 0.64
C SER A 182 15.93 7.73 -0.06
N VAL A 183 16.08 8.88 -0.72
CA VAL A 183 15.00 9.57 -1.44
C VAL A 183 14.61 8.84 -2.72
N ASP A 184 15.61 8.36 -3.47
CA ASP A 184 15.43 7.75 -4.80
C ASP A 184 15.90 6.28 -4.90
N PRO A 185 15.56 5.38 -3.96
CA PRO A 185 15.76 3.95 -4.17
C PRO A 185 14.92 3.47 -5.35
N ARG A 186 15.40 2.44 -6.06
CA ARG A 186 14.65 1.81 -7.16
C ARG A 186 14.23 0.41 -6.76
N ASN A 187 12.93 0.13 -6.83
CA ASN A 187 12.40 -1.22 -6.64
C ASN A 187 12.67 -2.13 -7.85
N GLY A 188 12.16 -3.36 -7.81
CA GLY A 188 12.33 -4.37 -8.85
C GLY A 188 11.77 -3.99 -10.22
N SER A 189 10.88 -2.99 -10.29
CA SER A 189 10.33 -2.42 -11.54
C SER A 189 10.97 -1.07 -11.91
N ASN A 190 12.14 -0.77 -11.34
CA ASN A 190 12.85 0.51 -11.43
C ASN A 190 12.04 1.73 -10.95
N GLN A 191 10.95 1.54 -10.22
CA GLN A 191 10.13 2.62 -9.71
C GLN A 191 10.83 3.25 -8.50
N THR A 192 10.78 4.58 -8.41
CA THR A 192 11.17 5.32 -7.21
C THR A 192 9.93 5.57 -6.33
N PRO A 193 10.09 5.97 -5.06
CA PRO A 193 8.96 6.38 -4.23
C PRO A 193 8.14 7.51 -4.87
N LEU A 194 8.79 8.43 -5.60
CA LEU A 194 8.10 9.50 -6.34
C LEU A 194 7.22 8.92 -7.46
N TYR A 195 7.72 7.95 -8.22
CA TYR A 195 6.92 7.25 -9.23
C TYR A 195 5.71 6.55 -8.61
N VAL A 196 5.92 5.82 -7.51
CA VAL A 196 4.84 5.11 -6.80
C VAL A 196 3.78 6.08 -6.26
N ALA A 197 4.20 7.23 -5.74
CA ALA A 197 3.28 8.29 -5.29
C ALA A 197 2.43 8.85 -6.45
N CYS A 198 3.04 9.06 -7.63
CA CYS A 198 2.31 9.45 -8.84
C CYS A 198 1.31 8.38 -9.29
N GLN A 199 1.73 7.10 -9.29
CA GLN A 199 0.87 5.96 -9.61
C GLN A 199 -0.26 5.75 -8.59
N SER A 200 -0.13 6.28 -7.38
CA SER A 200 -1.15 6.21 -6.32
C SER A 200 -2.01 7.46 -6.22
N GLY A 201 -1.78 8.47 -7.08
CA GLY A 201 -2.59 9.69 -7.12
C GLY A 201 -2.36 10.60 -5.92
N ASN A 202 -1.26 10.41 -5.19
CA ASN A 202 -1.03 11.04 -3.90
C ASN A 202 -0.22 12.32 -4.06
N ASP A 203 -0.89 13.38 -4.51
CA ASP A 203 -0.29 14.70 -4.78
C ASP A 203 0.45 15.29 -3.56
N VAL A 204 -0.09 15.16 -2.35
CA VAL A 204 0.57 15.64 -1.13
C VAL A 204 1.89 14.90 -0.84
N VAL A 205 1.95 13.59 -1.11
CA VAL A 205 3.19 12.83 -1.00
C VAL A 205 4.15 13.16 -2.14
N VAL A 206 3.65 13.38 -3.36
CA VAL A 206 4.47 13.89 -4.48
C VAL A 206 5.12 15.22 -4.09
N GLU A 207 4.36 16.17 -3.51
CA GLU A 207 4.91 17.44 -3.02
C GLU A 207 6.02 17.21 -2.00
N THR A 208 5.77 16.32 -1.04
CA THR A 208 6.70 15.99 0.03
C THR A 208 8.00 15.41 -0.53
N LEU A 209 7.92 14.44 -1.44
CA LEU A 209 9.09 13.80 -2.03
C LEU A 209 9.92 14.79 -2.87
N LEU A 210 9.25 15.63 -3.66
CA LEU A 210 9.92 16.69 -4.43
C LEU A 210 10.59 17.73 -3.52
N TYR A 211 9.96 18.11 -2.41
CA TYR A 211 10.54 19.00 -1.41
C TYR A 211 11.83 18.43 -0.80
N HIS A 212 11.88 17.12 -0.59
CA HIS A 212 13.08 16.40 -0.11
C HIS A 212 14.08 16.05 -1.23
N GLY A 213 13.87 16.56 -2.44
CA GLY A 213 14.84 16.47 -3.54
C GLY A 213 14.76 15.21 -4.39
N ALA A 214 13.61 14.53 -4.41
CA ALA A 214 13.40 13.40 -5.33
C ALA A 214 13.54 13.84 -6.79
N ASP A 215 14.30 13.10 -7.60
CA ASP A 215 14.50 13.43 -9.01
C ASP A 215 13.27 13.04 -9.86
N PRO A 216 12.53 14.02 -10.43
CA PRO A 216 11.33 13.76 -11.22
C PRO A 216 11.59 13.14 -12.59
N ASN A 217 12.86 12.86 -12.93
CA ASN A 217 13.26 12.28 -14.21
C ASN A 217 13.75 10.82 -14.11
N LEU A 218 13.74 10.23 -12.91
CA LEU A 218 14.01 8.80 -12.75
C LEU A 218 12.79 7.99 -13.18
N TRP A 219 12.98 7.22 -14.23
CA TRP A 219 11.92 6.43 -14.86
C TRP A 219 11.88 4.98 -14.35
N ALA A 220 10.67 4.43 -14.34
CA ALA A 220 10.37 3.01 -14.15
C ALA A 220 10.56 2.21 -15.44
N ASP A 221 10.37 0.89 -15.36
CA ASP A 221 10.41 0.00 -16.52
C ASP A 221 9.60 0.52 -17.72
N GLY A 222 10.09 0.22 -18.92
CA GLY A 222 9.55 0.81 -20.15
C GLY A 222 9.88 2.30 -20.33
N MET A 223 10.83 2.84 -19.55
CA MET A 223 11.21 4.26 -19.55
C MET A 223 10.04 5.19 -19.19
N SER A 224 9.11 4.71 -18.36
CA SER A 224 7.97 5.51 -17.90
C SER A 224 8.42 6.49 -16.82
N SER A 225 8.29 7.80 -17.06
CA SER A 225 8.66 8.81 -16.06
C SER A 225 7.53 9.04 -15.04
N PRO A 226 7.79 9.68 -13.89
CA PRO A 226 6.74 10.08 -12.94
C PRO A 226 5.63 10.91 -13.59
N LEU A 227 5.97 11.74 -14.59
CA LEU A 227 4.98 12.50 -15.36
C LEU A 227 4.11 11.61 -16.26
N HIS A 228 4.64 10.49 -16.79
CA HIS A 228 3.79 9.50 -17.47
C HIS A 228 2.81 8.87 -16.47
N ALA A 229 3.29 8.43 -15.31
CA ALA A 229 2.43 7.84 -14.27
C ALA A 229 1.31 8.80 -13.80
N ALA A 230 1.64 10.07 -13.59
CA ALA A 230 0.66 11.09 -13.21
C ALA A 230 -0.45 11.29 -14.25
N VAL A 231 -0.12 11.11 -15.54
CA VAL A 231 -1.08 11.21 -16.66
C VAL A 231 -1.89 9.92 -16.83
N GLU A 232 -1.22 8.76 -16.77
CA GLU A 232 -1.78 7.46 -17.15
C GLU A 232 -2.81 6.93 -16.15
N TYR A 233 -2.52 7.03 -14.85
CA TYR A 233 -3.38 6.42 -13.82
C TYR A 233 -4.51 7.35 -13.35
N TYR A 234 -4.37 8.67 -13.56
CA TYR A 234 -5.31 9.66 -13.02
C TYR A 234 -5.60 10.81 -14.00
N PRO A 235 -6.36 10.56 -15.08
CA PRO A 235 -6.73 11.60 -16.05
C PRO A 235 -7.78 12.61 -15.54
N GLY A 236 -8.07 12.67 -14.23
CA GLY A 236 -9.05 13.58 -13.65
C GLY A 236 -8.56 15.03 -13.50
N ALA A 237 -9.49 15.99 -13.46
CA ALA A 237 -9.16 17.41 -13.29
C ALA A 237 -8.47 17.72 -11.95
N GLU A 238 -8.76 16.91 -10.93
CA GLU A 238 -8.17 16.99 -9.61
C GLU A 238 -6.66 16.65 -9.59
N TYR A 239 -6.15 15.92 -10.58
CA TYR A 239 -4.74 15.50 -10.65
C TYR A 239 -3.87 16.37 -11.56
N LEU A 240 -4.44 17.41 -12.15
CA LEU A 240 -3.71 18.45 -12.88
C LEU A 240 -2.68 19.18 -12.00
N ALA A 241 -2.91 19.25 -10.68
CA ALA A 241 -1.98 19.83 -9.73
C ALA A 241 -0.66 19.04 -9.69
N MET A 242 -0.73 17.71 -9.67
CA MET A 242 0.44 16.84 -9.66
C MET A 242 1.33 17.05 -10.90
N CYS A 243 0.72 17.14 -12.09
CA CYS A 243 1.46 17.42 -13.32
C CYS A 243 2.18 18.78 -13.24
N ARG A 244 1.52 19.82 -12.73
CA ARG A 244 2.14 21.15 -12.52
C ARG A 244 3.32 21.07 -11.55
N MET A 245 3.18 20.34 -10.46
CA MET A 245 4.23 20.20 -9.45
C MET A 245 5.45 19.48 -10.01
N LEU A 246 5.26 18.37 -10.72
CA LEU A 246 6.35 17.62 -11.36
C LEU A 246 7.11 18.51 -12.34
N VAL A 247 6.41 19.27 -13.18
CA VAL A 247 7.02 20.17 -14.16
C VAL A 247 7.73 21.34 -13.48
N ALA A 248 7.14 21.91 -12.43
CA ALA A 248 7.78 22.95 -11.62
C ALA A 248 9.07 22.44 -10.94
N ALA A 249 9.12 21.15 -10.60
CA ALA A 249 10.32 20.49 -10.08
C ALA A 249 11.32 20.05 -11.16
N GLY A 250 11.05 20.33 -12.45
CA GLY A 250 11.97 20.02 -13.55
C GLY A 250 11.74 18.69 -14.24
N ALA A 251 10.55 18.11 -14.17
CA ALA A 251 10.17 16.94 -14.97
C ALA A 251 10.27 17.25 -16.48
N ARG A 252 10.92 16.36 -17.24
CA ARG A 252 11.04 16.46 -18.69
C ARG A 252 9.69 16.15 -19.36
N MET A 253 9.06 17.20 -19.88
CA MET A 253 7.77 17.12 -20.56
C MET A 253 7.76 16.20 -21.78
N ASN A 254 8.87 16.16 -22.51
CA ASN A 254 8.99 15.49 -23.80
C ASN A 254 9.78 14.17 -23.72
N HIS A 255 9.98 13.63 -22.51
CA HIS A 255 10.59 12.32 -22.33
C HIS A 255 9.75 11.25 -23.03
N LYS A 256 10.40 10.31 -23.69
CA LYS A 256 9.75 9.22 -24.42
C LYS A 256 9.89 7.91 -23.65
N ARG A 257 8.79 7.18 -23.51
CA ARG A 257 8.75 5.76 -23.14
C ARG A 257 9.43 4.89 -24.20
N PHE A 258 9.58 3.60 -23.93
CA PHE A 258 10.16 2.62 -24.85
C PHE A 258 9.37 2.45 -26.16
N ASP A 259 8.07 2.74 -26.15
CA ASP A 259 7.15 2.75 -27.30
C ASP A 259 7.16 4.09 -28.05
N GLY A 260 7.96 5.03 -27.58
CA GLY A 260 8.10 6.37 -28.11
C GLY A 260 7.02 7.34 -27.66
N TRP A 261 6.11 6.95 -26.76
CA TRP A 261 5.05 7.82 -26.28
C TRP A 261 5.60 8.87 -25.30
N THR A 262 5.05 10.08 -25.41
CA THR A 262 5.26 11.17 -24.44
C THR A 262 4.03 11.30 -23.55
N PRO A 263 4.08 12.06 -22.44
CA PRO A 263 2.90 12.34 -21.62
C PRO A 263 1.75 12.95 -22.42
N LEU A 264 2.02 13.75 -23.45
CA LEU A 264 0.99 14.32 -24.32
C LEU A 264 0.30 13.26 -25.20
N HIS A 265 1.03 12.24 -25.67
CA HIS A 265 0.40 11.12 -26.39
C HIS A 265 -0.61 10.40 -25.49
N LEU A 266 -0.23 10.12 -24.23
CA LEU A 266 -1.11 9.48 -23.26
C LEU A 266 -2.35 10.34 -22.97
N ALA A 267 -2.18 11.65 -22.75
CA ALA A 267 -3.31 12.55 -22.47
C ALA A 267 -4.33 12.59 -23.63
N VAL A 268 -3.85 12.52 -24.88
CA VAL A 268 -4.70 12.45 -26.07
C VAL A 268 -5.42 11.10 -26.17
N ASP A 269 -4.71 10.00 -25.96
CA ASP A 269 -5.29 8.65 -26.02
C ASP A 269 -6.39 8.45 -24.96
N LEU A 270 -6.19 9.03 -23.77
CA LEU A 270 -7.16 9.06 -22.69
C LEU A 270 -8.37 9.98 -22.95
N GLY A 271 -8.35 10.79 -24.02
CA GLY A 271 -9.42 11.75 -24.31
C GLY A 271 -9.51 12.92 -23.31
N CYS A 272 -8.46 13.17 -22.53
CA CYS A 272 -8.52 14.13 -21.43
C CYS A 272 -8.15 15.54 -21.90
N ALA A 273 -9.12 16.26 -22.47
CA ALA A 273 -8.93 17.64 -22.93
C ALA A 273 -8.33 18.60 -21.88
N PRO A 274 -8.73 18.59 -20.58
CA PRO A 274 -8.08 19.41 -19.56
C PRO A 274 -6.59 19.12 -19.39
N LEU A 275 -6.18 17.86 -19.49
CA LEU A 275 -4.79 17.44 -19.35
C LEU A 275 -3.98 17.76 -20.60
N VAL A 276 -4.55 17.54 -21.79
CA VAL A 276 -3.97 17.98 -23.07
C VAL A 276 -3.71 19.49 -23.04
N LYS A 277 -4.72 20.29 -22.65
CA LYS A 277 -4.59 21.74 -22.51
C LYS A 277 -3.48 22.11 -21.54
N LEU A 278 -3.41 21.46 -20.38
CA LEU A 278 -2.38 21.73 -19.38
C LEU A 278 -0.98 21.43 -19.91
N LEU A 279 -0.77 20.25 -20.49
CA LEU A 279 0.54 19.82 -20.98
C LEU A 279 1.04 20.76 -22.08
N LEU A 280 0.15 21.17 -23.00
CA LEU A 280 0.49 22.17 -24.03
C LEU A 280 0.84 23.53 -23.41
N GLN A 281 0.07 24.02 -22.43
CA GLN A 281 0.37 25.25 -21.70
C GLN A 281 1.71 25.19 -20.95
N LEU A 282 2.11 24.00 -20.51
CA LEU A 282 3.39 23.75 -19.84
C LEU A 282 4.55 23.47 -20.83
N GLY A 283 4.30 23.56 -22.14
CA GLY A 283 5.33 23.46 -23.18
C GLY A 283 5.58 22.04 -23.72
N ALA A 284 4.61 21.14 -23.65
CA ALA A 284 4.69 19.85 -24.34
C ALA A 284 4.76 20.05 -25.86
N ASP A 285 5.65 19.32 -26.53
CA ASP A 285 5.80 19.38 -27.99
C ASP A 285 4.79 18.42 -28.66
N PRO A 286 3.78 18.95 -29.39
CA PRO A 286 2.77 18.15 -30.08
C PRO A 286 3.26 17.52 -31.38
N ASN A 287 4.50 17.77 -31.81
CA ASN A 287 5.05 17.25 -33.06
C ASN A 287 5.94 16.00 -32.88
N ILE A 288 6.18 15.57 -31.64
CA ILE A 288 6.98 14.37 -31.38
C ILE A 288 6.21 13.15 -31.88
N MET A 289 6.87 12.32 -32.69
CA MET A 289 6.31 11.05 -33.15
C MET A 289 6.66 9.91 -32.19
N ASN A 290 5.67 9.05 -31.91
CA ASN A 290 5.90 7.74 -31.31
C ASN A 290 6.54 6.75 -32.31
N HIS A 291 6.79 5.50 -31.91
CA HIS A 291 7.41 4.50 -32.79
C HIS A 291 6.51 4.02 -33.94
N GLU A 292 5.21 4.33 -33.90
CA GLU A 292 4.28 4.08 -35.01
C GLU A 292 4.28 5.23 -36.03
N GLY A 293 5.06 6.28 -35.79
CA GLY A 293 5.10 7.47 -36.65
C GLY A 293 3.93 8.44 -36.42
N ASN A 294 3.17 8.26 -35.34
CA ASN A 294 2.02 9.12 -35.01
C ASN A 294 2.46 10.25 -34.07
N THR A 295 2.07 11.50 -34.39
CA THR A 295 2.08 12.61 -33.42
C THR A 295 0.83 12.57 -32.53
N PRO A 296 0.82 13.24 -31.36
CA PRO A 296 -0.40 13.42 -30.57
C PRO A 296 -1.57 13.99 -31.38
N LEU A 297 -1.33 14.94 -32.30
CA LEU A 297 -2.41 15.51 -33.12
C LEU A 297 -2.99 14.46 -34.09
N GLN A 298 -2.14 13.65 -34.73
CA GLN A 298 -2.59 12.56 -35.61
C GLN A 298 -3.40 11.51 -34.84
N MET A 299 -3.03 11.24 -33.58
CA MET A 299 -3.83 10.38 -32.70
C MET A 299 -5.20 10.99 -32.40
N ALA A 300 -5.28 12.27 -32.04
CA ALA A 300 -6.54 12.96 -31.79
C ALA A 300 -7.48 12.94 -33.02
N LEU A 301 -6.91 13.05 -34.24
CA LEU A 301 -7.67 12.96 -35.49
C LEU A 301 -8.26 11.56 -35.69
N ARG A 302 -7.50 10.51 -35.33
CA ARG A 302 -7.91 9.11 -35.46
C ARG A 302 -8.99 8.73 -34.44
N THR A 303 -8.92 9.25 -33.21
CA THR A 303 -9.93 8.98 -32.18
C THR A 303 -11.24 9.72 -32.47
N GLY A 304 -11.19 10.83 -33.21
CA GLY A 304 -12.37 11.62 -33.54
C GLY A 304 -12.91 12.44 -32.36
N ASP A 305 -12.13 12.59 -31.28
CA ASP A 305 -12.52 13.39 -30.13
C ASP A 305 -12.44 14.88 -30.47
N SER A 306 -13.60 15.45 -30.81
CA SER A 306 -13.72 16.85 -31.20
C SER A 306 -13.28 17.85 -30.12
N VAL A 307 -13.34 17.47 -28.82
CA VAL A 307 -12.96 18.35 -27.71
C VAL A 307 -11.44 18.38 -27.58
N VAL A 308 -10.78 17.22 -27.62
CA VAL A 308 -9.32 17.13 -27.63
C VAL A 308 -8.75 17.79 -28.88
N LEU A 309 -9.31 17.50 -30.06
CA LEU A 309 -8.90 18.13 -31.31
C LEU A 309 -8.99 19.66 -31.26
N ARG A 310 -10.13 20.19 -30.82
CA ARG A 310 -10.29 21.64 -30.66
C ARG A 310 -9.28 22.20 -29.66
N THR A 311 -9.03 21.50 -28.55
CA THR A 311 -8.06 21.92 -27.54
C THR A 311 -6.64 22.00 -28.10
N MET A 312 -6.23 21.04 -28.95
CA MET A 312 -4.93 21.07 -29.60
C MET A 312 -4.83 22.20 -30.63
N VAL A 313 -5.85 22.34 -31.49
CA VAL A 313 -5.88 23.37 -32.54
C VAL A 313 -5.93 24.78 -31.98
N ASP A 314 -6.71 25.02 -30.92
CA ASP A 314 -6.81 26.33 -30.28
C ASP A 314 -5.49 26.75 -29.59
N HIS A 315 -4.61 25.80 -29.29
CA HIS A 315 -3.28 26.07 -28.73
C HIS A 315 -2.21 26.23 -29.83
N GLU A 316 -2.36 25.51 -30.94
CA GLU A 316 -1.49 25.55 -32.10
C GLU A 316 -1.93 26.65 -33.09
N GLY A 317 -1.63 27.91 -32.76
CA GLY A 317 -1.80 29.05 -33.67
C GLY A 317 -1.06 28.95 -35.02
N ASP A 318 -0.46 27.82 -35.38
CA ASP A 318 0.12 27.50 -36.70
C ASP A 318 0.24 25.97 -36.86
N ILE A 319 -0.82 25.27 -37.30
CA ILE A 319 -0.69 23.87 -37.71
C ILE A 319 -0.27 23.79 -39.18
N VAL A 320 0.95 23.34 -39.44
CA VAL A 320 1.31 22.77 -40.75
C VAL A 320 0.94 21.30 -40.71
N ILE A 321 -0.28 20.98 -41.17
CA ILE A 321 -0.68 19.59 -41.34
C ILE A 321 0.01 19.06 -42.61
N ASP A 322 1.17 18.42 -42.46
CA ASP A 322 1.77 17.68 -43.57
C ASP A 322 1.09 16.29 -43.67
N PHE A 323 -0.03 16.26 -44.40
CA PHE A 323 -0.65 15.01 -44.82
C PHE A 323 0.28 14.32 -45.83
N HIS A 324 1.17 13.46 -45.36
CA HIS A 324 1.96 12.60 -46.24
C HIS A 324 1.16 11.44 -46.88
N MET A 325 -0.16 11.59 -47.01
CA MET A 325 -1.03 10.79 -47.88
C MET A 325 -2.17 11.67 -48.42
N GLY A 326 -1.89 12.48 -49.44
CA GLY A 326 -2.89 12.99 -50.39
C GLY A 326 -3.67 14.26 -50.01
N VAL A 327 -3.15 15.41 -50.47
CA VAL A 327 -3.86 16.66 -50.86
C VAL A 327 -5.16 17.05 -50.13
N ALA A 328 -5.08 18.07 -49.25
CA ALA A 328 -6.06 19.16 -49.20
C ALA A 328 -5.48 20.38 -48.44
N ARG A 329 -5.14 21.43 -49.19
CA ARG A 329 -4.88 22.78 -48.66
C ARG A 329 -6.23 23.41 -48.31
N GLY A 330 -6.59 23.46 -47.03
CA GLY A 330 -7.76 24.19 -46.54
C GLY A 330 -7.34 25.55 -46.01
N MET A 331 -7.56 26.61 -46.80
CA MET A 331 -7.43 28.00 -46.34
C MET A 331 -8.44 28.26 -45.22
N LEU A 332 -7.98 28.76 -44.06
CA LEU A 332 -8.87 29.40 -43.09
C LEU A 332 -9.47 30.66 -43.73
N PRO A 333 -10.80 30.89 -43.67
CA PRO A 333 -11.38 32.15 -44.11
C PRO A 333 -11.03 33.23 -43.08
N SER A 334 -10.37 34.27 -43.56
CA SER A 334 -10.20 35.53 -42.84
C SER A 334 -11.53 36.25 -42.69
N THR A 335 -12.03 36.39 -41.46
CA THR A 335 -12.56 37.61 -40.82
C THR A 335 -12.90 37.34 -39.37
#